data_AF-A0A7J9BVS4-F1
#
_entry.id   AF-A0A7J9BVS4-F1
#
_cell.length_a   1.000
_cell.length_b   1.000
_cell.length_c   1.000
_cell.angle_alpha   90.00
_cell.angle_beta   90.00
_cell.angle_gamma   90.00
#
_symmetry.space_group_name_H-M   'P 1'
#
loop_
_entity.id
_entity.type
_entity.pdbx_description
1 polymer ?
#
loop_
_entity_poly.entity_id
_entity_poly.type
_entity_poly.pdbx_seq_one_letter_code
_entity_poly.pdbx_strand_id
1 'polypeptide(L)'
;MEGHQHHHHQYQQQQYQYHQQQQQPPTSSVNVDADRFPQWSIQETKEFLMIRAELDRSFMETKRNKLLWEVISTRMREKGFNRSTEQCKCKWKNLVTRYKGCETMEEEAMRQQFPFYNELQAIFSARMQSILWSESEGGVTGSKRKAVQLSSDEEEDTEEKELEKSSLRKKKQGKTSGGAGIGGSTSGNGNNSNNIKEILEDFMRQQMQMEMQWREAFEAREHERRLKEMEWRQKMEALENERILMDRRWYEREEQRRMREEARAEKRDALITALLNKLRRDDHM
;
A
#
# COMPACT_ATOMS: atom_id res chain seq x y z
N MET A 1 -45.51 20.30 45.62
CA MET A 1 -44.18 19.76 45.25
C MET A 1 -44.22 19.19 43.83
N GLU A 2 -44.67 19.95 42.82
CA GLU A 2 -44.82 19.42 41.44
C GLU A 2 -44.17 20.31 40.36
N GLY A 3 -43.84 21.56 40.66
CA GLY A 3 -43.22 22.47 39.68
C GLY A 3 -41.74 22.23 39.37
N HIS A 4 -41.00 21.50 40.22
CA HIS A 4 -39.56 21.29 40.05
C HIS A 4 -39.22 20.11 39.12
N GLN A 5 -40.07 19.08 39.06
CA GLN A 5 -39.88 17.96 38.11
C GLN A 5 -40.14 18.40 36.66
N HIS A 6 -41.13 19.28 36.44
CA HIS A 6 -41.45 19.77 35.10
C HIS A 6 -40.31 20.60 34.49
N HIS A 7 -39.64 21.41 35.30
CA HIS A 7 -38.52 22.24 34.84
C HIS A 7 -37.28 21.38 34.52
N HIS A 8 -37.01 20.34 35.31
CA HIS A 8 -35.91 19.42 35.04
C HIS A 8 -36.14 18.59 33.77
N HIS A 9 -37.37 18.13 33.55
CA HIS A 9 -37.73 17.38 32.35
C HIS A 9 -37.67 18.24 31.08
N GLN A 10 -38.10 19.52 31.18
CA GLN A 10 -37.99 20.47 30.08
C GLN A 10 -36.53 20.80 29.75
N TYR A 11 -35.68 20.94 30.76
CA TYR A 11 -34.25 21.18 30.57
C TYR A 11 -33.56 19.97 29.92
N GLN A 12 -33.94 18.75 30.31
CA GLN A 12 -33.39 17.52 29.78
C GLN A 12 -33.84 17.26 28.32
N GLN A 13 -35.08 17.59 27.96
CA GLN A 13 -35.53 17.58 26.56
C GLN A 13 -34.80 18.61 25.70
N GLN A 14 -34.56 19.82 26.23
CA GLN A 14 -33.84 20.87 25.51
C GLN A 14 -32.38 20.49 25.25
N GLN A 15 -31.72 19.81 26.20
CA GLN A 15 -30.38 19.24 26.01
C GLN A 15 -30.37 18.12 24.96
N TYR A 16 -31.40 17.26 24.93
CA TYR A 16 -31.54 16.19 23.94
C TYR A 16 -31.72 16.74 22.51
N GLN A 17 -32.50 17.80 22.35
CA GLN A 17 -32.68 18.50 21.07
C GLN A 17 -31.38 19.17 20.60
N TYR A 18 -30.64 19.79 21.51
CA TYR A 18 -29.35 20.42 21.20
C TYR A 18 -28.29 19.39 20.76
N HIS A 19 -28.30 18.19 21.35
CA HIS A 19 -27.40 17.08 20.97
C HIS A 19 -27.77 16.42 19.63
N GLN A 20 -29.05 16.41 19.25
CA GLN A 20 -29.48 15.94 17.92
C GLN A 20 -29.13 16.95 16.82
N GLN A 21 -29.17 18.25 17.10
CA GLN A 21 -28.83 19.28 16.11
C GLN A 21 -27.33 19.32 15.77
N GLN A 22 -26.46 18.86 16.67
CA GLN A 22 -25.01 18.72 16.43
C GLN A 22 -24.59 17.44 15.69
N GLN A 23 -25.51 16.48 15.48
CA GLN A 23 -25.23 15.23 14.74
C GLN A 23 -25.68 15.26 13.27
N GLN A 24 -26.21 16.39 12.79
CA GLN A 24 -26.44 16.60 11.36
C GLN A 24 -25.08 16.95 10.70
N PRO A 25 -24.66 16.25 9.62
CA PRO A 25 -23.47 16.67 8.89
C PRO A 25 -23.70 18.08 8.33
N PRO A 26 -22.72 19.00 8.43
CA PRO A 26 -22.91 20.36 7.94
C PRO A 26 -23.14 20.33 6.43
N THR A 27 -24.33 20.71 6.00
CA THR A 27 -24.63 21.11 4.62
C THR A 27 -24.05 22.50 4.40
N SER A 28 -22.74 22.56 4.24
CA SER A 28 -22.04 23.77 3.81
C SER A 28 -21.28 23.48 2.54
N SER A 29 -21.86 23.95 1.44
CA SER A 29 -21.17 24.28 0.21
C SER A 29 -20.04 25.27 0.52
N VAL A 30 -18.83 24.76 0.65
CA VAL A 30 -17.62 25.58 0.63
C VAL A 30 -16.67 24.99 -0.40
N ASN A 31 -16.69 25.60 -1.58
CA ASN A 31 -15.57 25.58 -2.51
C ASN A 31 -14.36 26.17 -1.79
N VAL A 32 -13.42 25.31 -1.39
CA VAL A 32 -12.07 25.74 -0.99
C VAL A 32 -11.07 24.73 -1.54
N ASP A 33 -10.17 25.26 -2.37
CA ASP A 33 -8.90 24.72 -2.82
C ASP A 33 -8.89 23.56 -3.83
N ALA A 34 -8.84 23.97 -5.10
CA ALA A 34 -8.48 23.17 -6.27
C ALA A 34 -7.00 22.71 -6.30
N ASP A 35 -6.36 22.56 -5.13
CA ASP A 35 -4.96 22.11 -5.03
C ASP A 35 -4.72 21.07 -3.91
N ARG A 36 -5.79 20.57 -3.27
CA ARG A 36 -5.77 19.26 -2.61
C ARG A 36 -6.25 18.24 -3.62
N PHE A 37 -5.34 17.39 -4.12
CA PHE A 37 -5.68 16.29 -5.03
C PHE A 37 -6.99 15.61 -4.58
N PRO A 38 -8.05 15.61 -5.40
CA PRO A 38 -9.37 15.17 -4.96
C PRO A 38 -9.30 13.73 -4.44
N GLN A 39 -9.88 13.47 -3.26
CA GLN A 39 -10.11 12.11 -2.80
C GLN A 39 -10.94 11.38 -3.85
N TRP A 40 -10.52 10.17 -4.23
CA TRP A 40 -11.23 9.37 -5.22
C TRP A 40 -12.66 9.12 -4.77
N SER A 41 -13.65 9.63 -5.50
CA SER A 41 -15.05 9.37 -5.17
C SER A 41 -15.42 7.91 -5.47
N ILE A 42 -16.53 7.44 -4.91
CA ILE A 42 -17.03 6.08 -5.18
C ILE A 42 -17.35 5.96 -6.67
N GLN A 43 -18.07 6.93 -7.23
CA GLN A 43 -18.43 6.93 -8.66
C GLN A 43 -17.18 6.95 -9.54
N GLU A 44 -16.22 7.81 -9.24
CA GLU A 44 -14.96 7.90 -9.97
C GLU A 44 -14.18 6.58 -9.93
N THR A 45 -14.13 5.92 -8.77
CA THR A 45 -13.45 4.63 -8.63
C THR A 45 -14.17 3.52 -9.40
N LYS A 46 -15.51 3.57 -9.48
CA LYS A 46 -16.30 2.63 -10.28
C LYS A 46 -16.04 2.79 -11.77
N GLU A 47 -16.06 4.02 -12.30
CA GLU A 47 -15.73 4.29 -13.70
C GLU A 47 -14.32 3.82 -14.03
N PHE A 48 -13.36 4.08 -13.14
CA PHE A 48 -11.99 3.59 -13.29
C PHE A 48 -11.92 2.06 -13.38
N LEU A 49 -12.61 1.35 -12.50
CA LEU A 49 -12.65 -0.12 -12.50
C LEU A 49 -13.33 -0.67 -13.76
N MET A 50 -14.38 -0.04 -14.26
CA MET A 50 -15.03 -0.43 -15.52
C MET A 50 -14.06 -0.30 -16.70
N ILE A 51 -13.40 0.87 -16.85
CA ILE A 51 -12.40 1.07 -17.91
C ILE A 51 -11.26 0.05 -17.79
N ARG A 52 -10.81 -0.24 -16.56
CA ARG A 52 -9.75 -1.22 -16.32
C ARG A 52 -10.19 -2.65 -16.62
N ALA A 53 -11.45 -3.00 -16.39
CA ALA A 53 -12.04 -4.29 -16.73
C ALA A 53 -12.07 -4.50 -18.25
N GLU A 54 -12.52 -3.49 -19.00
CA GLU A 54 -12.56 -3.53 -20.48
C GLU A 54 -11.17 -3.74 -21.09
N LEU A 55 -10.15 -3.10 -20.52
CA LEU A 55 -8.78 -3.19 -21.00
C LEU A 55 -8.02 -4.41 -20.44
N ASP A 56 -8.63 -5.20 -19.53
CA ASP A 56 -7.90 -6.23 -18.77
C ASP A 56 -7.20 -7.26 -19.67
N ARG A 57 -7.85 -7.64 -20.77
CA ARG A 57 -7.25 -8.55 -21.76
C ARG A 57 -5.98 -7.95 -22.37
N SER A 58 -6.00 -6.69 -22.79
CA SER A 58 -4.83 -6.01 -23.36
C SER A 58 -3.68 -5.90 -22.36
N PHE A 59 -3.99 -5.71 -21.07
CA PHE A 59 -3.00 -5.74 -19.98
C PHE A 59 -2.37 -7.14 -19.79
N MET A 60 -3.05 -8.22 -20.17
CA MET A 60 -2.50 -9.58 -20.09
C MET A 60 -1.68 -9.97 -21.33
N GLU A 61 -1.96 -9.37 -22.48
CA GLU A 61 -1.31 -9.68 -23.76
C GLU A 61 0.06 -8.99 -23.91
N THR A 62 0.23 -7.81 -23.32
CA THR A 62 1.41 -6.96 -23.50
C THR A 62 2.23 -6.84 -22.21
N LYS A 63 3.57 -6.84 -22.32
CA LYS A 63 4.46 -6.57 -21.18
C LYS A 63 4.59 -5.07 -20.87
N ARG A 64 4.66 -4.23 -21.91
CA ARG A 64 4.74 -2.77 -21.76
C ARG A 64 3.34 -2.13 -21.68
N ASN A 65 2.93 -1.78 -20.47
CA ASN A 65 1.59 -1.23 -20.21
C ASN A 65 1.50 0.30 -20.19
N LYS A 66 2.58 1.03 -20.48
CA LYS A 66 2.62 2.51 -20.40
C LYS A 66 1.48 3.17 -21.19
N LEU A 67 1.29 2.78 -22.44
CA LEU A 67 0.22 3.31 -23.30
C LEU A 67 -1.18 2.94 -22.79
N LEU A 68 -1.36 1.75 -22.20
CA LEU A 68 -2.66 1.36 -21.63
C LEU A 68 -3.03 2.24 -20.44
N TRP A 69 -2.06 2.64 -19.62
CA TRP A 69 -2.28 3.59 -18.55
C TRP A 69 -2.62 5.01 -19.06
N GLU A 70 -2.01 5.45 -20.16
CA GLU A 70 -2.37 6.69 -20.87
C GLU A 70 -3.80 6.65 -21.42
N VAL A 71 -4.22 5.52 -21.98
CA VAL A 71 -5.59 5.29 -22.43
C VAL A 71 -6.57 5.35 -21.27
N ILE A 72 -6.26 4.73 -20.12
CA ILE A 72 -7.12 4.81 -18.92
C ILE A 72 -7.27 6.27 -18.45
N SER A 73 -6.16 7.00 -18.32
CA SER A 73 -6.18 8.41 -17.91
C SER A 73 -7.01 9.27 -18.87
N THR A 74 -6.90 9.01 -20.17
CA THR A 74 -7.68 9.71 -21.20
C THR A 74 -9.17 9.41 -21.08
N ARG A 75 -9.57 8.14 -20.95
CA ARG A 75 -10.97 7.75 -20.76
C ARG A 75 -11.57 8.27 -19.46
N MET A 76 -10.77 8.33 -18.39
CA MET A 76 -11.18 8.97 -17.14
C MET A 76 -11.49 10.45 -17.34
N ARG A 77 -10.65 11.17 -18.09
CA ARG A 77 -10.86 12.58 -18.44
C ARG A 77 -12.11 12.79 -19.31
N GLU A 78 -12.39 11.89 -20.25
CA GLU A 78 -13.63 11.92 -21.06
C GLU A 78 -14.89 11.76 -20.20
N LYS A 79 -14.78 11.02 -19.10
CA LYS A 79 -15.84 10.86 -18.10
C LYS A 79 -15.94 12.03 -17.11
N GLY A 80 -15.11 13.07 -17.26
CA GLY A 80 -15.07 14.24 -16.38
C GLY A 80 -14.18 14.08 -15.15
N PHE A 81 -13.36 13.03 -15.08
CA PHE A 81 -12.43 12.78 -13.98
C PHE A 81 -10.98 13.01 -14.42
N ASN A 82 -10.42 14.16 -14.05
CA ASN A 82 -9.06 14.54 -14.42
C ASN A 82 -8.02 13.83 -13.53
N ARG A 83 -7.61 12.62 -13.92
CA ARG A 83 -6.54 11.85 -13.27
C ARG A 83 -5.37 11.64 -14.20
N SER A 84 -4.15 11.84 -13.69
CA SER A 84 -2.93 11.50 -14.41
C SER A 84 -2.74 9.99 -14.53
N THR A 85 -1.92 9.57 -15.48
CA THR A 85 -1.52 8.16 -15.66
C THR A 85 -0.96 7.55 -14.39
N GLU A 86 -0.09 8.29 -13.70
CA GLU A 86 0.52 7.84 -12.45
C GLU A 86 -0.49 7.70 -11.31
N GLN A 87 -1.48 8.60 -11.24
CA GLN A 87 -2.57 8.48 -10.27
C GLN A 87 -3.44 7.25 -10.54
N CYS A 88 -3.75 6.96 -11.81
CA CYS A 88 -4.48 5.76 -12.22
C CYS A 88 -3.71 4.48 -11.85
N LYS A 89 -2.41 4.42 -12.12
CA LYS A 89 -1.53 3.31 -11.72
C LYS A 89 -1.53 3.10 -10.21
N CYS A 90 -1.24 4.16 -9.45
CA CYS A 90 -1.23 4.12 -8.00
C CYS A 90 -2.58 3.69 -7.42
N LYS A 91 -3.69 4.18 -7.99
CA LYS A 91 -5.04 3.78 -7.58
C LYS A 91 -5.29 2.30 -7.81
N TRP A 92 -4.93 1.76 -8.97
CA TRP A 92 -5.02 0.32 -9.24
C TRP A 92 -4.22 -0.49 -8.23
N LYS A 93 -2.94 -0.15 -8.03
CA LYS A 93 -2.08 -0.84 -7.06
C LYS A 93 -2.73 -0.88 -5.66
N ASN A 94 -3.21 0.26 -5.18
CA ASN A 94 -3.88 0.36 -3.88
C ASN A 94 -5.15 -0.50 -3.80
N LEU A 95 -5.97 -0.52 -4.86
CA LEU A 95 -7.18 -1.34 -4.93
C LEU A 95 -6.86 -2.83 -4.90
N VAL A 96 -5.87 -3.28 -5.67
CA VAL A 96 -5.41 -4.67 -5.69
C VAL A 96 -4.83 -5.09 -4.35
N THR A 97 -3.99 -4.25 -3.73
CA THR A 97 -3.45 -4.53 -2.39
C THR A 97 -4.55 -4.71 -1.35
N ARG A 98 -5.55 -3.83 -1.34
CA ARG A 98 -6.70 -3.97 -0.42
C ARG A 98 -7.51 -5.22 -0.70
N TYR A 99 -7.79 -5.51 -1.96
CA TYR A 99 -8.50 -6.73 -2.36
C TYR A 99 -7.77 -8.00 -1.89
N LYS A 100 -6.44 -8.09 -2.08
CA LYS A 100 -5.63 -9.23 -1.58
C LYS A 100 -5.67 -9.34 -0.05
N GLY A 101 -5.67 -8.22 0.66
CA GLY A 101 -5.84 -8.20 2.12
C GLY A 101 -7.21 -8.70 2.59
N CYS A 102 -8.27 -8.43 1.82
CA CYS A 102 -9.59 -9.02 2.07
C CYS A 102 -9.62 -10.51 1.71
N GLU A 103 -8.85 -10.95 0.70
CA GLU A 103 -8.80 -12.34 0.25
C GLU A 103 -8.30 -13.31 1.33
N THR A 104 -7.59 -12.82 2.36
CA THR A 104 -7.11 -13.63 3.49
C THR A 104 -8.10 -13.72 4.65
N MET A 105 -9.24 -13.01 4.62
CA MET A 105 -10.20 -13.00 5.73
C MET A 105 -11.19 -14.16 5.63
N GLU A 106 -11.37 -14.95 6.68
CA GLU A 106 -12.20 -16.18 6.62
C GLU A 106 -13.69 -15.90 6.36
N GLU A 107 -14.20 -14.76 6.80
CA GLU A 107 -15.63 -14.42 6.69
C GLU A 107 -15.94 -13.60 5.44
N GLU A 108 -16.77 -14.15 4.55
CA GLU A 108 -17.16 -13.52 3.28
C GLU A 108 -17.89 -12.17 3.47
N ALA A 109 -18.67 -12.03 4.54
CA ALA A 109 -19.31 -10.76 4.92
C ALA A 109 -18.29 -9.66 5.24
N MET A 110 -17.12 -10.02 5.78
CA MET A 110 -16.04 -9.08 6.09
C MET A 110 -15.28 -8.67 4.83
N ARG A 111 -15.16 -9.57 3.84
CA ARG A 111 -14.59 -9.25 2.51
C ARG A 111 -15.43 -8.22 1.75
N GLN A 112 -16.75 -8.37 1.82
CA GLN A 112 -17.72 -7.48 1.15
C GLN A 112 -17.83 -6.10 1.80
N GLN A 113 -17.25 -5.87 2.99
CA GLN A 113 -17.14 -4.52 3.55
C GLN A 113 -16.25 -3.59 2.71
N PHE A 114 -15.35 -4.15 1.89
CA PHE A 114 -14.60 -3.35 0.94
C PHE A 114 -15.50 -2.97 -0.24
N PRO A 115 -15.81 -1.67 -0.46
CA PRO A 115 -16.85 -1.26 -1.41
C PRO A 115 -16.62 -1.60 -2.88
N PHE A 116 -15.40 -2.03 -3.23
CA PHE A 116 -14.99 -2.37 -4.60
C PHE A 116 -14.57 -3.84 -4.76
N TYR A 117 -14.83 -4.67 -3.73
CA TYR A 117 -14.41 -6.07 -3.72
C TYR A 117 -15.02 -6.85 -4.90
N ASN A 118 -16.32 -6.68 -5.13
CA ASN A 118 -17.06 -7.40 -6.17
C ASN A 118 -16.58 -7.03 -7.57
N GLU A 119 -16.31 -5.75 -7.83
CA GLU A 119 -15.81 -5.28 -9.12
C GLU A 119 -14.40 -5.85 -9.41
N LEU A 120 -13.51 -5.88 -8.41
CA LEU A 120 -12.18 -6.48 -8.55
C LEU A 120 -12.24 -8.00 -8.69
N GLN A 121 -13.09 -8.66 -7.90
CA GLN A 121 -13.36 -10.09 -8.01
C GLN A 121 -13.86 -10.45 -9.41
N ALA A 122 -14.75 -9.64 -9.99
CA ALA A 122 -15.29 -9.86 -11.32
C ALA A 122 -14.17 -9.79 -12.38
N ILE A 123 -13.29 -8.78 -12.30
CA ILE A 123 -12.14 -8.65 -13.21
C ILE A 123 -11.23 -9.88 -13.12
N PHE A 124 -10.86 -10.31 -11.91
CA PHE A 124 -9.96 -11.44 -11.74
C PHE A 124 -10.60 -12.79 -12.09
N SER A 125 -11.87 -12.98 -11.76
CA SER A 125 -12.63 -14.19 -12.14
C SER A 125 -12.79 -14.28 -13.65
N ALA A 126 -13.12 -13.18 -14.33
CA ALA A 126 -13.24 -13.13 -15.79
C ALA A 126 -11.89 -13.41 -16.46
N ARG A 127 -10.79 -12.88 -15.90
CA ARG A 127 -9.43 -13.20 -16.36
C ARG A 127 -9.12 -14.68 -16.24
N MET A 128 -9.41 -15.28 -15.08
CA MET A 128 -9.18 -16.71 -14.85
C MET A 128 -9.97 -17.57 -15.83
N GLN A 129 -11.25 -17.23 -16.05
CA GLN A 129 -12.08 -17.90 -17.04
C GLN A 129 -11.49 -17.75 -18.45
N SER A 130 -11.10 -16.55 -18.86
CA SER A 130 -10.51 -16.32 -20.20
C SER A 130 -9.24 -17.13 -20.43
N ILE A 131 -8.42 -17.36 -19.40
CA ILE A 131 -7.23 -18.23 -19.49
C ILE A 131 -7.68 -19.69 -19.68
N LEU A 132 -8.65 -20.16 -18.88
CA LEU A 132 -9.16 -21.54 -18.95
C LEU A 132 -9.81 -21.87 -20.30
N TRP A 133 -10.60 -20.95 -20.87
CA TRP A 133 -11.21 -21.12 -22.19
C TRP A 133 -10.18 -21.15 -23.32
N SER A 134 -9.07 -20.42 -23.18
CA SER A 134 -8.00 -20.44 -24.17
C SER A 134 -7.22 -21.76 -24.19
N GLU A 135 -7.26 -22.55 -23.11
CA GLU A 135 -6.64 -23.88 -23.04
C GLU A 135 -7.52 -24.98 -23.68
N SER A 136 -8.84 -24.78 -23.85
CA SER A 136 -9.71 -25.78 -24.47
C SER A 136 -9.69 -25.78 -26.00
N GLU A 137 -9.26 -24.68 -26.63
CA GLU A 137 -9.15 -24.58 -28.10
C GLU A 137 -7.71 -24.74 -28.63
N GLY A 138 -6.69 -24.82 -27.76
CA GLY A 138 -5.28 -24.87 -28.13
C GLY A 138 -4.56 -26.13 -27.65
N GLY A 139 -4.68 -27.22 -28.41
CA GLY A 139 -3.86 -28.42 -28.21
C GLY A 139 -2.39 -28.23 -28.61
N VAL A 140 -1.48 -28.61 -27.71
CA VAL A 140 -0.03 -28.85 -27.89
C VAL A 140 0.87 -27.60 -27.87
N THR A 141 1.43 -27.28 -26.69
CA THR A 141 2.87 -27.41 -26.37
C THR A 141 3.09 -27.13 -24.88
N GLY A 142 3.75 -28.05 -24.17
CA GLY A 142 3.93 -27.97 -22.73
C GLY A 142 4.82 -26.81 -22.30
N SER A 143 4.35 -26.03 -21.33
CA SER A 143 5.21 -25.23 -20.46
C SER A 143 4.51 -24.97 -19.12
N LYS A 144 5.09 -25.61 -18.09
CA LYS A 144 5.07 -25.29 -16.66
C LYS A 144 3.98 -24.31 -16.18
N ARG A 145 3.12 -24.87 -15.31
CA ARG A 145 2.29 -24.18 -14.29
C ARG A 145 2.80 -22.76 -13.99
N LYS A 146 2.17 -21.76 -14.61
CA LYS A 146 2.27 -20.37 -14.14
C LYS A 146 1.42 -20.28 -12.89
N ALA A 147 2.09 -20.23 -11.74
CA ALA A 147 1.50 -19.72 -10.52
C ALA A 147 0.84 -18.37 -10.81
N VAL A 148 -0.32 -18.15 -10.20
CA VAL A 148 -1.16 -16.97 -10.27
C VAL A 148 -0.33 -15.73 -9.89
N GLN A 149 0.32 -15.09 -10.85
CA GLN A 149 0.83 -13.73 -10.68
C GLN A 149 -0.31 -12.78 -11.01
N LEU A 150 -1.05 -12.41 -9.97
CA LEU A 150 -1.86 -11.19 -9.95
C LEU A 150 -0.91 -10.01 -10.17
N SER A 151 -0.73 -9.66 -11.45
CA SER A 151 -0.01 -8.52 -12.02
C SER A 151 0.31 -7.45 -10.97
N SER A 152 1.51 -7.58 -10.41
CA SER A 152 2.23 -6.46 -9.80
C SER A 152 2.90 -5.77 -10.99
N ASP A 153 2.33 -4.65 -11.41
CA ASP A 153 2.84 -3.75 -12.44
C ASP A 153 4.16 -3.14 -11.93
N GLU A 154 5.24 -3.92 -12.00
CA GLU A 154 6.61 -3.48 -11.74
C GLU A 154 7.34 -3.48 -13.09
N GLU A 155 7.02 -2.50 -13.93
CA GLU A 155 7.88 -2.15 -15.06
C GLU A 155 8.83 -1.06 -14.56
N GLU A 156 10.09 -1.45 -14.39
CA GLU A 156 11.24 -0.61 -14.09
C GLU A 156 11.47 0.38 -15.25
N ASP A 157 11.44 1.67 -14.93
CA ASP A 157 11.64 2.77 -15.88
C ASP A 157 13.12 2.83 -16.28
N THR A 158 13.50 2.06 -17.31
CA THR A 158 14.84 2.10 -17.90
C THR A 158 14.83 3.09 -19.07
N GLU A 159 15.33 4.30 -18.83
CA GLU A 159 15.58 5.31 -19.87
C GLU A 159 16.71 4.83 -20.81
N GLU A 160 16.35 4.31 -21.98
CA GLU A 160 17.32 3.99 -23.04
C GLU A 160 17.70 5.27 -23.82
N LYS A 161 18.93 5.75 -23.63
CA LYS A 161 19.60 6.67 -24.57
C LYS A 161 20.12 5.87 -25.75
N GLU A 162 19.48 6.05 -26.89
CA GLU A 162 19.95 5.63 -28.21
C GLU A 162 21.37 6.14 -28.50
N LEU A 163 22.31 5.23 -28.68
CA LEU A 163 23.51 5.48 -29.47
C LEU A 163 23.77 4.27 -30.37
N GLU A 164 23.57 4.50 -31.67
CA GLU A 164 24.06 3.71 -32.79
C GLU A 164 25.46 3.14 -32.53
N LYS A 165 25.61 1.83 -32.77
CA LYS A 165 26.73 1.33 -33.58
C LYS A 165 26.47 -0.08 -34.12
N SER A 166 26.26 -0.10 -35.42
CA SER A 166 26.55 -1.15 -36.39
C SER A 166 27.64 -2.16 -35.99
N SER A 167 27.37 -3.46 -36.10
CA SER A 167 28.14 -4.35 -36.98
C SER A 167 27.65 -5.81 -37.00
N LEU A 168 27.15 -6.18 -38.18
CA LEU A 168 27.42 -7.40 -38.94
C LEU A 168 27.40 -8.78 -38.24
N ARG A 169 26.33 -9.51 -38.60
CA ARG A 169 26.28 -10.97 -38.72
C ARG A 169 27.50 -11.55 -39.45
N LYS A 170 28.06 -12.66 -38.95
CA LYS A 170 28.84 -13.58 -39.80
C LYS A 170 28.58 -15.04 -39.47
N LYS A 171 27.68 -15.63 -40.26
CA LYS A 171 27.54 -17.06 -40.55
C LYS A 171 28.80 -17.51 -41.31
N LYS A 172 29.47 -18.58 -40.87
CA LYS A 172 30.54 -19.22 -41.66
C LYS A 172 30.26 -20.70 -41.84
N GLN A 173 29.91 -21.02 -43.08
CA GLN A 173 29.79 -22.35 -43.65
C GLN A 173 31.18 -22.86 -44.07
N GLY A 174 31.33 -24.19 -44.10
CA GLY A 174 32.59 -24.92 -44.14
C GLY A 174 33.45 -24.76 -45.39
N LYS A 175 34.67 -25.28 -45.28
CA LYS A 175 35.53 -25.58 -46.42
C LYS A 175 36.47 -26.74 -46.08
N THR A 176 36.57 -27.67 -47.02
CA THR A 176 37.34 -28.92 -47.05
C THR A 176 38.79 -28.68 -47.48
N SER A 177 39.71 -29.50 -46.94
CA SER A 177 40.95 -30.04 -47.55
C SER A 177 41.74 -30.72 -46.42
N GLY A 178 41.86 -32.06 -46.36
CA GLY A 178 42.96 -32.84 -46.95
C GLY A 178 44.30 -32.49 -46.27
N GLY A 179 45.06 -33.37 -45.62
CA GLY A 179 45.04 -34.81 -45.37
C GLY A 179 46.38 -35.21 -44.72
N ALA A 180 46.43 -36.46 -44.22
CA ALA A 180 47.60 -37.28 -43.88
C ALA A 180 48.37 -37.03 -42.56
N GLY A 181 48.56 -38.12 -41.78
CA GLY A 181 49.64 -38.21 -40.80
C GLY A 181 49.43 -39.09 -39.56
N ILE A 182 49.11 -40.37 -39.77
CA ILE A 182 49.53 -41.57 -39.00
C ILE A 182 50.05 -41.38 -37.55
N GLY A 183 49.44 -42.14 -36.63
CA GLY A 183 50.20 -42.93 -35.65
C GLY A 183 49.77 -42.78 -34.19
N GLY A 184 49.37 -43.90 -33.58
CA GLY A 184 49.42 -44.05 -32.12
C GLY A 184 48.10 -44.42 -31.47
N SER A 185 47.75 -45.71 -31.55
CA SER A 185 46.81 -46.32 -30.61
C SER A 185 47.51 -46.42 -29.25
N THR A 186 47.10 -45.60 -28.27
CA THR A 186 47.28 -45.93 -26.86
C THR A 186 45.99 -45.66 -26.10
N SER A 187 45.47 -46.76 -25.58
CA SER A 187 44.43 -46.91 -24.56
C SER A 187 44.32 -45.73 -23.59
N GLY A 188 43.10 -45.22 -23.42
CA GLY A 188 42.75 -44.16 -22.47
C GLY A 188 41.25 -43.99 -22.30
N ASN A 189 40.49 -45.10 -22.18
CA ASN A 189 39.03 -45.09 -21.99
C ASN A 189 38.59 -44.67 -20.56
N GLY A 190 39.45 -43.95 -19.82
CA GLY A 190 39.19 -43.48 -18.46
C GLY A 190 38.88 -41.99 -18.33
N ASN A 191 39.09 -41.18 -19.38
CA ASN A 191 39.02 -39.72 -19.27
C ASN A 191 37.61 -39.13 -19.53
N ASN A 192 36.77 -39.87 -20.25
CA ASN A 192 35.45 -39.38 -20.66
C ASN A 192 34.42 -39.43 -19.51
N SER A 193 34.54 -40.39 -18.59
CA SER A 193 33.69 -40.44 -17.39
C SER A 193 34.09 -39.38 -16.36
N ASN A 194 35.38 -39.02 -16.30
CA ASN A 194 35.88 -37.93 -15.46
C ASN A 194 35.37 -36.58 -15.96
N ASN A 195 35.41 -36.32 -17.28
CA ASN A 195 34.85 -35.09 -17.86
C ASN A 195 33.33 -34.96 -17.64
N ILE A 196 32.57 -36.06 -17.78
CA ILE A 196 31.11 -36.01 -17.58
C ILE A 196 30.76 -35.80 -16.09
N LYS A 197 31.52 -36.40 -15.18
CA LYS A 197 31.41 -36.13 -13.74
C LYS A 197 31.72 -34.68 -13.42
N GLU A 198 32.78 -34.12 -14.01
CA GLU A 198 33.20 -32.74 -13.81
C GLU A 198 32.14 -31.74 -14.33
N ILE A 199 31.58 -31.98 -15.51
CA ILE A 199 30.48 -31.16 -16.07
C ILE A 199 29.23 -31.23 -15.19
N LEU A 200 28.90 -32.40 -14.63
CA LEU A 200 27.75 -32.55 -13.74
C LEU A 200 27.99 -31.86 -12.39
N GLU A 201 29.19 -31.98 -11.83
CA GLU A 201 29.57 -31.27 -10.61
C GLU A 201 29.57 -29.75 -10.83
N ASP A 202 30.02 -29.26 -11.98
CA ASP A 202 29.97 -27.85 -12.35
C ASP A 202 28.54 -27.36 -12.57
N PHE A 203 27.67 -28.19 -13.14
CA PHE A 203 26.24 -27.92 -13.22
C PHE A 203 25.60 -27.81 -11.84
N MET A 204 25.94 -28.71 -10.90
CA MET A 204 25.46 -28.65 -9.53
C MET A 204 25.99 -27.42 -8.78
N ARG A 205 27.27 -27.05 -8.99
CA ARG A 205 27.85 -25.81 -8.46
C ARG A 205 27.15 -24.57 -9.02
N GLN A 206 26.87 -24.53 -10.32
CA GLN A 206 26.11 -23.44 -10.96
C GLN A 206 24.68 -23.36 -10.42
N GLN A 207 24.00 -24.49 -10.26
CA GLN A 207 22.65 -24.52 -9.70
C GLN A 207 22.64 -23.98 -8.26
N MET A 208 23.59 -24.41 -7.42
CA MET A 208 23.71 -23.96 -6.04
C MET A 208 24.07 -22.46 -5.93
N GLN A 209 24.93 -21.95 -6.81
CA GLN A 209 25.26 -20.51 -6.88
C GLN A 209 24.07 -19.66 -7.28
N MET A 210 23.30 -20.11 -8.28
CA MET A 210 22.07 -19.43 -8.64
C MET A 210 21.08 -19.48 -7.48
N GLU A 211 20.79 -20.64 -6.89
CA GLU A 211 19.88 -20.72 -5.73
C GLU A 211 20.31 -19.83 -4.57
N MET A 212 21.61 -19.74 -4.28
CA MET A 212 22.17 -18.87 -3.26
C MET A 212 21.95 -17.39 -3.58
N GLN A 213 22.24 -16.95 -4.82
CA GLN A 213 21.96 -15.57 -5.25
C GLN A 213 20.47 -15.24 -5.21
N TRP A 214 19.61 -16.17 -5.60
CA TRP A 214 18.16 -16.00 -5.53
C TRP A 214 17.68 -15.90 -4.08
N ARG A 215 18.23 -16.71 -3.17
CA ARG A 215 17.93 -16.71 -1.73
C ARG A 215 18.42 -15.42 -1.07
N GLU A 216 19.63 -14.98 -1.38
CA GLU A 216 20.22 -13.74 -0.86
C GLU A 216 19.48 -12.51 -1.39
N ALA A 217 19.15 -12.46 -2.68
CA ALA A 217 18.36 -11.38 -3.25
C ALA A 217 16.94 -11.34 -2.66
N PHE A 218 16.36 -12.50 -2.36
CA PHE A 218 15.08 -12.59 -1.65
C PHE A 218 15.19 -12.05 -0.22
N GLU A 219 16.20 -12.50 0.53
CA GLU A 219 16.45 -12.03 1.90
C GLU A 219 16.77 -10.53 1.95
N ALA A 220 17.54 -10.01 1.00
CA ALA A 220 17.85 -8.58 0.89
C ALA A 220 16.58 -7.75 0.69
N ARG A 221 15.67 -8.18 -0.21
CA ARG A 221 14.36 -7.54 -0.38
C ARG A 221 13.53 -7.60 0.90
N GLU A 222 13.51 -8.74 1.58
CA GLU A 222 12.82 -8.87 2.87
C GLU A 222 13.42 -7.95 3.95
N HIS A 223 14.74 -7.82 4.00
CA HIS A 223 15.46 -6.92 4.90
C HIS A 223 15.13 -5.45 4.59
N GLU A 224 15.09 -5.07 3.32
CA GLU A 224 14.71 -3.73 2.89
C GLU A 224 13.27 -3.41 3.28
N ARG A 225 12.33 -4.34 3.09
CA ARG A 225 10.94 -4.18 3.54
C ARG A 225 10.87 -3.98 5.06
N ARG A 226 11.60 -4.78 5.83
CA ARG A 226 11.67 -4.66 7.30
C ARG A 226 12.27 -3.34 7.76
N LEU A 227 13.30 -2.83 7.09
CA LEU A 227 13.88 -1.53 7.39
C LEU A 227 12.89 -0.40 7.11
N LYS A 228 12.24 -0.39 5.96
CA LYS A 228 11.20 0.60 5.63
C LYS A 228 10.04 0.57 6.62
N GLU A 229 9.64 -0.63 7.06
CA GLU A 229 8.61 -0.79 8.08
C GLU A 229 9.06 -0.25 9.44
N MET A 230 10.31 -0.53 9.85
CA MET A 230 10.87 0.00 11.10
C MET A 230 11.03 1.52 11.06
N GLU A 231 11.51 2.09 9.96
CA GLU A 231 11.59 3.54 9.76
C GLU A 231 10.21 4.19 9.83
N TRP A 232 9.21 3.56 9.20
CA TRP A 232 7.83 4.04 9.27
C TRP A 232 7.29 3.99 10.70
N ARG A 233 7.53 2.89 11.43
CA ARG A 233 7.14 2.74 12.85
C ARG A 233 7.81 3.78 13.73
N GLN A 234 9.13 3.97 13.60
CA GLN A 234 9.88 4.98 14.36
C GLN A 234 9.38 6.39 14.06
N LYS A 235 9.08 6.70 12.80
CA LYS A 235 8.53 8.00 12.42
C LYS A 235 7.16 8.24 13.04
N MET A 236 6.30 7.22 13.06
CA MET A 236 4.98 7.30 13.70
C MET A 236 5.12 7.51 15.21
N GLU A 237 5.99 6.73 15.86
CA GLU A 237 6.27 6.86 17.29
C GLU A 237 6.86 8.23 17.65
N ALA A 238 7.74 8.80 16.82
CA ALA A 238 8.29 10.13 17.02
C ALA A 238 7.21 11.22 17.00
N LEU A 239 6.26 11.13 16.06
CA LEU A 239 5.12 12.06 15.99
C LEU A 239 4.21 11.95 17.22
N GLU A 240 3.96 10.72 17.69
CA GLU A 240 3.17 10.48 18.89
C GLU A 240 3.87 11.01 20.16
N ASN A 241 5.17 10.77 20.29
CA ASN A 241 5.98 11.29 21.39
C ASN A 241 6.03 12.82 21.38
N GLU A 242 6.10 13.46 20.21
CA GLU A 242 6.04 14.92 20.09
C GLU A 242 4.69 15.45 20.60
N ARG A 243 3.58 14.81 20.19
CA ARG A 243 2.24 15.15 20.68
C ARG A 243 2.14 15.00 22.20
N ILE A 244 2.57 13.87 22.75
CA ILE A 244 2.55 13.61 24.21
C ILE A 244 3.39 14.66 24.95
N LEU A 245 4.55 15.05 24.41
CA LEU A 245 5.41 16.06 25.00
C LEU A 245 4.75 17.44 24.99
N MET A 246 4.05 17.81 23.90
CA MET A 246 3.30 19.06 23.83
C MET A 246 2.13 19.09 24.82
N ASP A 247 1.38 18.00 24.93
CA ASP A 247 0.30 17.84 25.92
C ASP A 247 0.86 17.96 27.33
N ARG A 248 1.96 17.28 27.65
CA ARG A 248 2.62 17.38 28.96
C ARG A 248 3.06 18.80 29.28
N ARG A 249 3.68 19.50 28.33
CA ARG A 249 4.06 20.92 28.49
C ARG A 249 2.85 21.82 28.70
N TRP A 250 1.72 21.50 28.09
CA TRP A 250 0.47 22.22 28.31
C TRP A 250 -0.05 21.98 29.73
N TYR A 251 -0.11 20.72 30.18
CA TYR A 251 -0.50 20.36 31.55
C TYR A 251 0.38 21.04 32.59
N GLU A 252 1.70 21.06 32.42
CA GLU A 252 2.63 21.72 33.34
C GLU A 252 2.38 23.25 33.42
N ARG A 253 2.14 23.90 32.27
CA ARG A 253 1.78 25.33 32.25
C ARG A 253 0.43 25.59 32.91
N GLU A 254 -0.55 24.73 32.65
CA GLU A 254 -1.89 24.81 33.24
C GLU A 254 -1.83 24.67 34.75
N GLU A 255 -1.09 23.68 35.23
CA GLU A 255 -0.88 23.42 36.64
C GLU A 255 -0.15 24.57 37.31
N GLN A 256 0.84 25.18 36.66
CA GLN A 256 1.45 26.42 37.16
C GLN A 256 0.46 27.59 37.26
N ARG A 257 -0.49 27.70 36.32
CA ARG A 257 -1.57 28.70 36.43
C ARG A 257 -2.47 28.38 37.62
N ARG A 258 -2.90 27.12 37.77
CA ARG A 258 -3.74 26.64 38.87
C ARG A 258 -3.06 26.86 40.21
N MET A 259 -1.80 26.49 40.38
CA MET A 259 -1.01 26.72 41.60
C MET A 259 -0.94 28.21 41.97
N ARG A 260 -0.79 29.11 40.98
CA ARG A 260 -0.82 30.56 41.24
C ARG A 260 -2.22 31.04 41.65
N GLU A 261 -3.27 30.43 41.14
CA GLU A 261 -4.65 30.76 41.51
C GLU A 261 -5.01 30.22 42.89
N GLU A 262 -4.62 28.98 43.21
CA GLU A 262 -4.74 28.36 44.52
C GLU A 262 -3.97 29.17 45.58
N ALA A 263 -2.73 29.56 45.33
CA ALA A 263 -1.97 30.42 46.26
C ALA A 263 -2.64 31.78 46.50
N ARG A 264 -3.41 32.31 45.52
CA ARG A 264 -4.22 33.52 45.73
C ARG A 264 -5.50 33.21 46.50
N ALA A 265 -6.13 32.07 46.23
CA ALA A 265 -7.30 31.60 46.96
C ALA A 265 -6.97 31.34 48.43
N GLU A 266 -5.90 30.63 48.73
CA GLU A 266 -5.39 30.40 50.09
C GLU A 266 -5.14 31.70 50.85
N LYS A 267 -4.56 32.72 50.19
CA LYS A 267 -4.40 34.04 50.80
C LYS A 267 -5.75 34.68 51.12
N ARG A 268 -6.74 34.59 50.21
CA ARG A 268 -8.10 35.09 50.47
C ARG A 268 -8.74 34.33 51.63
N ASP A 269 -8.63 33.01 51.66
CA ASP A 269 -9.21 32.14 52.68
C ASP A 269 -8.55 32.36 54.05
N ALA A 270 -7.24 32.58 54.08
CA ALA A 270 -6.51 32.94 55.30
C ALA A 270 -6.97 34.29 55.86
N LEU A 271 -7.21 35.28 55.00
CA LEU A 271 -7.76 36.57 55.40
C LEU A 271 -9.19 36.43 55.92
N ILE A 272 -10.05 35.70 55.22
CA ILE A 272 -11.43 35.43 55.66
C ILE A 272 -11.41 34.72 57.02
N THR A 273 -10.57 33.70 57.18
CA THR A 273 -10.42 32.95 58.43
C THR A 273 -9.93 33.85 59.57
N ALA A 274 -8.97 34.72 59.31
CA ALA A 274 -8.48 35.68 60.29
C ALA A 274 -9.57 36.68 60.72
N LEU A 275 -10.38 37.17 59.77
CA LEU A 275 -11.51 38.06 60.05
C LEU A 275 -12.60 37.36 60.86
N LEU A 276 -13.01 36.14 60.48
CA LEU A 276 -13.99 35.34 61.23
C LEU A 276 -13.53 35.07 62.67
N ASN A 277 -12.23 34.78 62.87
CA ASN A 277 -11.67 34.59 64.20
C ASN A 277 -11.59 35.87 65.04
N LYS A 278 -11.60 37.06 64.43
CA LYS A 278 -11.71 38.34 65.16
C LYS A 278 -13.14 38.59 65.58
N LEU A 279 -14.10 38.47 64.65
CA LEU A 279 -15.52 38.63 64.96
C LEU A 279 -15.97 37.71 66.09
N ARG A 280 -15.56 36.43 66.05
CA ARG A 280 -15.86 35.47 67.12
C ARG A 280 -15.22 35.82 68.47
N ARG A 281 -14.12 36.59 68.49
CA ARG A 281 -13.51 37.08 69.73
C ARG A 281 -14.22 38.31 70.28
N ASP A 282 -14.67 39.19 69.39
CA ASP A 282 -15.41 40.39 69.74
C ASP A 282 -16.83 40.07 70.25
N ASP A 283 -17.46 38.97 69.77
CA ASP A 283 -18.75 38.46 70.28
C ASP A 283 -18.67 37.77 71.65
N HIS A 284 -17.46 37.54 72.18
CA HIS A 284 -17.21 36.89 73.48
C HIS A 284 -16.66 37.83 74.57
N MET A 285 -16.60 39.14 74.28
CA MET A 285 -16.25 40.22 75.23
C MET A 285 -17.50 41.05 75.55
#